data_AF-A0A087TIT2-F1
#
_entry.id   AF-A0A087TIT2-F1
#
_cell.length_a   1.000
_cell.length_b   1.000
_cell.length_c   1.000
_cell.angle_alpha   90.00
_cell.angle_beta   90.00
_cell.angle_gamma   90.00
#
_symmetry.space_group_name_H-M   'P 1'
#
loop_
_entity.id
_entity.type
_entity.pdbx_description
1 polymer ?
#
loop_
_entity_poly.entity_id
_entity_poly.type
_entity_poly.pdbx_seq_one_letter_code
_entity_poly.pdbx_strand_id
1 'polypeptide(L)'
;MWRLGDRTLPWGIRVDGGSDWIALHRSFCLYVTQQNNTLLQGLMTVFRYTLLPAESFFHTVLQNSEFCGTVIDNNLHVTNWKRKQGCKCQYKHIVDWCGCSPNVFKPEDWPRLQATEDRPYYFARKFEPIINQQIIEQVETWIYGPKKGIANLDSYWQNEYHVEDKSPPADDSRISMYESFARLGLKQLQAAQKNCKMRFLHVVEATLYNVNDVFKGLLILYKAHAPQVEKPVILETQVRPIQHYVVYKSIGPTGRLKFLQVGSDYDLKEQVFRNFGRILG
;
A
#
# COMPACT_ATOMS: atom_id res chain seq x y z
N MET A 1 -20.46 -1.12 -2.71
CA MET A 1 -21.13 -0.16 -3.63
C MET A 1 -22.04 -0.96 -4.54
N TRP A 2 -23.34 -0.84 -4.35
CA TRP A 2 -24.35 -1.67 -5.02
C TRP A 2 -24.82 -1.00 -6.31
N ARG A 3 -24.94 -1.76 -7.40
CA ARG A 3 -25.52 -1.26 -8.66
C ARG A 3 -27.02 -1.51 -8.66
N LEU A 4 -27.82 -0.44 -8.56
CA LEU A 4 -29.28 -0.53 -8.42
C LEU A 4 -30.05 -0.58 -9.75
N GLY A 5 -29.42 -0.22 -10.86
CA GLY A 5 -30.05 -0.19 -12.18
C GLY A 5 -29.45 0.88 -13.09
N ASP A 6 -30.08 1.04 -14.24
CA ASP A 6 -29.71 2.08 -15.20
C ASP A 6 -30.35 3.42 -14.85
N ARG A 7 -29.78 4.51 -15.38
CA ARG A 7 -30.33 5.86 -15.25
C ARG A 7 -30.07 6.67 -16.50
N THR A 8 -30.95 7.63 -16.78
CA THR A 8 -30.75 8.61 -17.84
C THR A 8 -29.81 9.72 -17.37
N LEU A 9 -28.84 10.10 -18.20
CA LEU A 9 -27.97 11.25 -17.90
C LEU A 9 -28.72 12.57 -18.14
N PRO A 10 -28.44 13.62 -17.36
CA PRO A 10 -29.06 14.93 -17.58
C PRO A 10 -28.67 15.50 -18.95
N TRP A 11 -29.64 16.11 -19.62
CA TRP A 11 -29.43 16.80 -20.90
C TRP A 11 -28.97 18.25 -20.68
N GLY A 12 -28.34 18.83 -21.71
CA GLY A 12 -27.92 20.23 -21.71
C GLY A 12 -26.61 20.52 -20.98
N ILE A 13 -25.88 19.48 -20.55
CA ILE A 13 -24.53 19.61 -19.98
C ILE A 13 -23.53 18.71 -20.71
N ARG A 14 -22.26 19.12 -20.71
CA ARG A 14 -21.15 18.30 -21.20
C ARG A 14 -20.61 17.43 -20.06
N VAL A 15 -20.77 16.11 -20.17
CA VAL A 15 -20.15 15.16 -19.23
C VAL A 15 -18.72 14.89 -19.67
N ASP A 16 -17.77 14.96 -18.72
CA ASP A 16 -16.35 14.74 -18.95
C ASP A 16 -15.71 14.01 -17.75
N GLY A 17 -14.54 13.41 -17.94
CA GLY A 17 -13.86 12.65 -16.90
C GLY A 17 -12.47 12.18 -17.26
N GLY A 18 -11.74 11.72 -16.24
CA GLY A 18 -10.36 11.31 -16.34
C GLY A 18 -9.80 10.89 -14.99
N SER A 19 -8.58 11.33 -14.69
CA SER A 19 -7.93 11.05 -13.41
C SER A 19 -8.61 11.79 -12.27
N ASP A 20 -8.78 11.12 -11.13
CA ASP A 20 -9.19 11.74 -9.86
C ASP A 20 -8.06 12.54 -9.18
N TRP A 21 -6.81 12.34 -9.60
CA TRP A 21 -5.69 13.23 -9.29
C TRP A 21 -5.74 14.44 -10.21
N ILE A 22 -6.03 15.62 -9.65
CA ILE A 22 -6.19 16.90 -10.34
C ILE A 22 -5.62 18.04 -9.48
N ALA A 23 -5.31 19.18 -10.12
CA ALA A 23 -4.97 20.42 -9.43
C ALA A 23 -6.09 21.44 -9.65
N LEU A 24 -6.65 21.99 -8.56
CA LEU A 24 -7.76 22.94 -8.61
C LEU A 24 -7.32 24.26 -7.98
N HIS A 25 -7.53 25.39 -8.67
CA HIS A 25 -7.22 26.71 -8.11
C HIS A 25 -8.30 27.16 -7.11
N ARG A 26 -7.93 28.03 -6.17
CA ARG A 26 -8.80 28.49 -5.07
C ARG A 26 -10.17 28.98 -5.53
N SER A 27 -10.24 29.78 -6.60
CA SER A 27 -11.50 30.37 -7.07
C SER A 27 -12.54 29.32 -7.48
N PHE A 28 -12.10 28.27 -8.18
CA PHE A 28 -12.96 27.15 -8.54
C PHE A 28 -13.38 26.35 -7.30
N CYS A 29 -12.48 26.12 -6.35
CA CYS A 29 -12.84 25.46 -5.09
C CYS A 29 -13.91 26.26 -4.33
N LEU A 30 -13.77 27.59 -4.24
CA LEU A 30 -14.78 28.47 -3.63
C LEU A 30 -16.11 28.40 -4.38
N TYR A 31 -16.08 28.40 -5.72
CA TYR A 31 -17.28 28.19 -6.53
C TYR A 31 -17.99 26.88 -6.18
N VAL A 32 -17.28 25.75 -6.19
CA VAL A 32 -17.85 24.42 -5.91
C VAL A 32 -18.42 24.31 -4.49
N THR A 33 -17.82 24.99 -3.52
CA THR A 33 -18.15 24.85 -2.09
C THR A 33 -19.14 25.89 -1.55
N GLN A 34 -19.19 27.08 -2.15
CA GLN A 34 -19.96 28.20 -1.62
C GLN A 34 -21.13 28.61 -2.53
N GLN A 35 -21.04 28.36 -3.84
CA GLN A 35 -22.13 28.72 -4.74
C GLN A 35 -23.27 27.73 -4.64
N ASN A 36 -24.50 28.23 -4.79
CA ASN A 36 -25.71 27.44 -4.70
C ASN A 36 -26.55 27.62 -5.97
N ASN A 37 -26.04 27.13 -7.09
CA ASN A 37 -26.71 27.22 -8.40
C ASN A 37 -27.26 25.86 -8.86
N THR A 38 -28.14 25.90 -9.86
CA THR A 38 -28.85 24.72 -10.39
C THR A 38 -27.90 23.65 -10.92
N LEU A 39 -26.78 24.04 -11.54
CA LEU A 39 -25.77 23.11 -12.05
C LEU A 39 -25.16 22.30 -10.90
N LEU A 40 -24.65 22.98 -9.86
CA LEU A 40 -24.01 22.32 -8.72
C LEU A 40 -24.99 21.44 -7.95
N GLN A 41 -26.21 21.91 -7.70
CA GLN A 41 -27.25 21.11 -7.03
C GLN A 41 -27.60 19.83 -7.83
N GLY A 42 -27.78 19.97 -9.15
CA GLY A 42 -28.08 18.85 -10.04
C GLY A 42 -26.93 17.85 -10.09
N LEU A 43 -25.70 18.33 -10.29
CA LEU A 43 -24.50 17.47 -10.32
C LEU A 43 -24.25 16.79 -8.98
N MET A 44 -24.39 17.48 -7.84
CA MET A 44 -24.28 16.85 -6.52
C MET A 44 -25.30 15.71 -6.34
N THR A 45 -26.52 15.90 -6.83
CA THR A 45 -27.57 14.85 -6.80
C THR A 45 -27.16 13.64 -7.65
N VAL A 46 -26.67 13.86 -8.87
CA VAL A 46 -26.21 12.79 -9.77
C VAL A 46 -25.00 12.06 -9.18
N PHE A 47 -23.98 12.81 -8.74
CA PHE A 47 -22.69 12.27 -8.30
C PHE A 47 -22.72 11.62 -6.91
N ARG A 48 -23.71 11.95 -6.07
CA ARG A 48 -23.98 11.23 -4.81
C ARG A 48 -24.20 9.73 -5.01
N TYR A 49 -24.74 9.34 -6.17
CA TYR A 49 -25.04 7.94 -6.52
C TYR A 49 -24.23 7.47 -7.74
N THR A 50 -22.99 7.94 -7.88
CA THR A 50 -22.10 7.59 -9.00
C THR A 50 -20.90 6.79 -8.50
N LEU A 51 -20.53 5.75 -9.25
CA LEU A 51 -19.28 5.01 -9.03
C LEU A 51 -18.09 5.87 -9.47
N LEU A 52 -16.99 5.88 -8.70
CA LEU A 52 -15.80 6.69 -8.95
C LEU A 52 -16.13 8.18 -9.23
N PRO A 53 -16.89 8.85 -8.33
CA PRO A 53 -17.45 10.16 -8.64
C PRO A 53 -16.37 11.23 -8.86
N ALA A 54 -15.23 11.12 -8.17
CA ALA A 54 -14.12 12.06 -8.31
C ALA A 54 -13.47 12.04 -9.71
N GLU A 55 -13.56 10.91 -10.44
CA GLU A 55 -13.01 10.80 -11.79
C GLU A 55 -13.79 11.61 -12.83
N SER A 56 -14.96 12.16 -12.51
CA SER A 56 -15.78 12.92 -13.48
C SER A 56 -16.53 14.12 -12.90
N PHE A 57 -16.75 14.21 -11.58
CA PHE A 57 -17.47 15.33 -10.97
C PHE A 57 -16.81 16.68 -11.27
N PHE A 58 -15.53 16.83 -10.92
CA PHE A 58 -14.83 18.11 -11.10
C PHE A 58 -14.66 18.49 -12.56
N HIS A 59 -14.35 17.52 -13.42
CA HIS A 59 -14.28 17.70 -14.88
C HIS A 59 -15.61 18.23 -15.42
N THR A 60 -16.72 17.58 -15.06
CA THR A 60 -18.07 17.97 -15.51
C THR A 60 -18.48 19.33 -14.97
N VAL A 61 -18.21 19.64 -13.69
CA VAL A 61 -18.50 20.98 -13.14
C VAL A 61 -17.69 22.05 -13.88
N LEU A 62 -16.40 21.81 -14.09
CA LEU A 62 -15.49 22.79 -14.71
C LEU A 62 -15.91 23.10 -16.15
N GLN A 63 -16.20 22.08 -16.96
CA GLN A 63 -16.63 22.22 -18.36
C GLN A 63 -17.95 22.98 -18.54
N ASN A 64 -18.81 23.01 -17.51
CA ASN A 64 -20.15 23.63 -17.59
C ASN A 64 -20.29 24.88 -16.70
N SER A 65 -19.20 25.35 -16.09
CA SER A 65 -19.20 26.55 -15.25
C SER A 65 -18.56 27.73 -15.95
N GLU A 66 -18.58 28.91 -15.31
CA GLU A 66 -17.83 30.10 -15.74
C GLU A 66 -16.31 29.87 -15.85
N PHE A 67 -15.79 28.79 -15.26
CA PHE A 67 -14.38 28.44 -15.28
C PHE A 67 -13.97 27.56 -16.48
N CYS A 68 -14.86 27.29 -17.45
CA CYS A 68 -14.57 26.38 -18.57
C CYS A 68 -13.35 26.80 -19.41
N GLY A 69 -13.03 28.09 -19.47
CA GLY A 69 -11.84 28.62 -20.16
C GLY A 69 -10.51 28.41 -19.42
N THR A 70 -10.54 27.83 -18.21
CA THR A 70 -9.34 27.61 -17.37
C THR A 70 -8.83 26.17 -17.40
N VAL A 71 -9.47 25.30 -18.19
CA VAL A 71 -9.13 23.88 -18.28
C VAL A 71 -7.76 23.71 -18.95
N ILE A 72 -6.86 22.99 -18.28
CA ILE A 72 -5.61 22.49 -18.85
C ILE A 72 -5.69 20.96 -18.83
N ASP A 73 -5.64 20.33 -20.00
CA ASP A 73 -5.70 18.86 -20.15
C ASP A 73 -4.35 18.19 -19.81
N ASN A 74 -3.91 18.43 -18.58
CA ASN A 74 -2.75 17.79 -17.97
C ASN A 74 -2.86 17.93 -16.45
N ASN A 75 -2.94 16.79 -15.75
CA ASN A 75 -3.05 16.77 -14.29
C ASN A 75 -1.70 16.78 -13.55
N LEU A 76 -0.60 16.96 -14.28
CA LEU A 76 0.75 17.05 -13.74
C LEU A 76 1.24 15.76 -13.04
N HIS A 77 0.56 14.64 -13.24
CA HIS A 77 0.86 13.35 -12.60
C HIS A 77 1.28 12.27 -13.60
N VAL A 78 2.29 11.49 -13.22
CA VAL A 78 2.67 10.25 -13.89
C VAL A 78 1.97 9.08 -13.21
N THR A 79 1.16 8.33 -13.94
CA THR A 79 0.49 7.13 -13.42
C THR A 79 0.98 5.88 -14.12
N ASN A 80 1.49 4.90 -13.36
CA ASN A 80 2.06 3.67 -13.91
C ASN A 80 1.00 2.63 -14.33
N TRP A 81 0.27 2.90 -15.41
CA TRP A 81 -0.71 1.97 -15.94
C TRP A 81 -0.07 0.81 -16.71
N LYS A 82 -0.12 -0.40 -16.15
CA LYS A 82 0.18 -1.66 -16.88
C LYS A 82 -1.08 -2.52 -16.95
N ARG A 83 -2.00 -2.20 -17.89
CA ARG A 83 -3.38 -2.78 -17.94
C ARG A 83 -3.42 -4.31 -17.85
N LYS A 84 -2.50 -5.03 -18.51
CA LYS A 84 -2.43 -6.49 -18.45
C LYS A 84 -2.25 -7.04 -17.02
N GLN A 85 -1.57 -6.29 -16.15
CA GLN A 85 -1.34 -6.63 -14.74
C GLN A 85 -2.36 -5.96 -13.81
N GLY A 86 -2.70 -4.68 -14.03
CA GLY A 86 -3.50 -3.88 -13.11
C GLY A 86 -5.04 -4.00 -13.22
N CYS A 87 -5.56 -4.55 -14.32
CA CYS A 87 -7.01 -4.73 -14.55
C CYS A 87 -7.43 -6.18 -14.28
N LYS A 88 -7.60 -6.56 -13.01
CA LYS A 88 -7.94 -7.94 -12.60
C LYS A 88 -9.32 -8.08 -11.96
N CYS A 89 -10.13 -7.02 -11.98
CA CYS A 89 -11.42 -6.97 -11.29
C CYS A 89 -11.29 -7.34 -9.79
N GLN A 90 -10.16 -6.99 -9.16
CA GLN A 90 -9.83 -7.39 -7.78
C GLN A 90 -10.78 -6.82 -6.73
N TYR A 91 -11.55 -5.77 -7.07
CA TYR A 91 -12.47 -5.08 -6.16
C TYR A 91 -13.91 -5.57 -6.24
N LYS A 92 -14.20 -6.67 -6.94
CA LYS A 92 -15.58 -7.18 -7.13
C LYS A 92 -16.32 -7.47 -5.83
N HIS A 93 -15.60 -7.76 -4.75
CA HIS A 93 -16.17 -7.98 -3.41
C HIS A 93 -16.53 -6.67 -2.68
N ILE A 94 -16.08 -5.52 -3.18
CA ILE A 94 -16.31 -4.19 -2.60
C ILE A 94 -17.35 -3.43 -3.44
N VAL A 95 -17.29 -3.56 -4.77
CA VAL A 95 -18.11 -2.81 -5.72
C VAL A 95 -18.66 -3.73 -6.82
N ASP A 96 -19.89 -3.49 -7.26
CA ASP A 96 -20.54 -4.22 -8.35
C ASP A 96 -20.03 -3.79 -9.74
N TRP A 97 -18.70 -3.69 -9.88
CA TRP A 97 -18.03 -3.26 -11.10
C TRP A 97 -16.60 -3.80 -11.18
N CYS A 98 -16.06 -3.89 -12.40
CA CYS A 98 -14.65 -4.20 -12.58
C CYS A 98 -13.83 -2.93 -12.78
N GLY A 99 -12.90 -2.69 -11.85
CA GLY A 99 -11.93 -1.59 -11.94
C GLY A 99 -10.53 -2.05 -12.32
N CYS A 100 -9.67 -1.07 -12.54
CA CYS A 100 -8.23 -1.23 -12.68
C CYS A 100 -7.52 -0.43 -11.58
N SER A 101 -6.27 -0.79 -11.29
CA SER A 101 -5.41 0.00 -10.41
C SER A 101 -4.02 0.12 -11.04
N PRO A 102 -3.33 1.28 -10.91
CA PRO A 102 -1.97 1.41 -11.38
C PRO A 102 -1.00 0.50 -10.60
N ASN A 103 0.08 0.14 -11.26
CA ASN A 103 1.14 -0.68 -10.68
C ASN A 103 2.09 0.16 -9.83
N VAL A 104 2.77 -0.50 -8.90
CA VAL A 104 3.90 0.09 -8.18
C VAL A 104 5.04 0.29 -9.17
N PHE A 105 5.68 1.46 -9.17
CA PHE A 105 6.92 1.68 -9.90
C PHE A 105 8.01 0.73 -9.40
N LYS A 106 8.89 0.30 -10.31
CA LYS A 106 10.06 -0.52 -10.02
C LYS A 106 11.29 0.08 -10.75
N PRO A 107 12.52 -0.34 -10.46
CA PRO A 107 13.72 0.18 -11.14
C PRO A 107 13.66 0.06 -12.67
N GLU A 108 13.00 -0.99 -13.17
CA GLU A 108 12.69 -1.19 -14.60
C GLU A 108 11.82 -0.10 -15.23
N ASP A 109 11.04 0.63 -14.43
CA ASP A 109 10.21 1.75 -14.90
C ASP A 109 10.95 3.09 -14.87
N TRP A 110 12.20 3.14 -14.41
CA TRP A 110 13.00 4.36 -14.29
C TRP A 110 13.04 5.23 -15.57
N PRO A 111 13.21 4.67 -16.78
CA PRO A 111 13.21 5.47 -18.00
C PRO A 111 11.91 6.28 -18.20
N ARG A 112 10.78 5.80 -17.67
CA ARG A 112 9.49 6.51 -17.75
C ARG A 112 9.43 7.72 -16.84
N LEU A 113 10.11 7.68 -15.69
CA LEU A 113 10.23 8.80 -14.76
C LEU A 113 11.24 9.82 -15.30
N GLN A 114 12.39 9.37 -15.81
CA GLN A 114 13.37 10.28 -16.43
C GLN A 114 12.79 11.02 -17.63
N ALA A 115 11.94 10.38 -18.43
CA ALA A 115 11.28 11.01 -19.58
C ALA A 115 10.35 12.18 -19.19
N THR A 116 10.13 12.44 -17.90
CA THR A 116 9.32 13.57 -17.43
C THR A 116 10.13 14.78 -16.99
N GLU A 117 11.46 14.73 -17.04
CA GLU A 117 12.36 15.81 -16.60
C GLU A 117 12.03 17.17 -17.24
N ASP A 118 11.87 17.20 -18.56
CA ASP A 118 11.58 18.42 -19.32
C ASP A 118 10.06 18.65 -19.53
N ARG A 119 9.20 17.91 -18.82
CA ARG A 119 7.75 17.97 -18.97
C ARG A 119 7.11 18.46 -17.68
N PRO A 120 5.93 19.11 -17.74
CA PRO A 120 5.25 19.62 -16.55
C PRO A 120 4.55 18.49 -15.78
N TYR A 121 5.33 17.51 -15.29
CA TYR A 121 4.88 16.48 -14.36
C TYR A 121 5.66 16.65 -13.05
N TYR A 122 4.94 16.79 -11.95
CA TYR A 122 5.53 17.08 -10.64
C TYR A 122 5.31 15.97 -9.62
N PHE A 123 4.42 15.01 -9.94
CA PHE A 123 4.08 13.90 -9.05
C PHE A 123 3.98 12.59 -9.84
N ALA A 124 4.17 11.46 -9.15
CA ALA A 124 4.03 10.14 -9.74
C ALA A 124 3.38 9.16 -8.75
N ARG A 125 2.68 8.14 -9.27
CA ARG A 125 2.09 7.06 -8.48
C ARG A 125 1.99 5.72 -9.25
N LYS A 126 2.04 4.56 -8.58
CA LYS A 126 2.12 4.35 -7.12
C LYS A 126 3.53 3.96 -6.69
N PHE A 127 3.85 4.24 -5.42
CA PHE A 127 5.05 3.74 -4.75
C PHE A 127 4.60 3.01 -3.47
N GLU A 128 5.13 1.82 -3.24
CA GLU A 128 4.88 1.02 -2.02
C GLU A 128 6.23 0.44 -1.57
N PRO A 129 6.82 0.92 -0.46
CA PRO A 129 8.16 0.48 -0.05
C PRO A 129 8.26 -1.03 0.21
N ILE A 130 7.18 -1.65 0.69
CA ILE A 130 7.12 -3.11 0.89
C ILE A 130 7.20 -3.91 -0.43
N ILE A 131 6.90 -3.28 -1.56
CA ILE A 131 6.99 -3.89 -2.90
C ILE A 131 8.33 -3.54 -3.56
N ASN A 132 8.71 -2.27 -3.55
CA ASN A 132 10.02 -1.81 -4.00
C ASN A 132 10.36 -0.44 -3.42
N GLN A 133 11.31 -0.40 -2.50
CA GLN A 133 11.90 0.79 -1.91
C GLN A 133 13.02 1.36 -2.79
N GLN A 134 13.76 0.52 -3.53
CA GLN A 134 14.88 0.97 -4.36
C GLN A 134 14.49 2.09 -5.33
N ILE A 135 13.33 1.99 -5.99
CA ILE A 135 12.85 3.04 -6.90
C ILE A 135 12.53 4.35 -6.17
N ILE A 136 12.11 4.28 -4.91
CA ILE A 136 11.81 5.45 -4.07
C ILE A 136 13.12 6.15 -3.75
N GLU A 137 14.14 5.41 -3.34
CA GLU A 137 15.50 5.94 -3.09
C GLU A 137 16.13 6.53 -4.37
N GLN A 138 15.87 5.92 -5.52
CA GLN A 138 16.35 6.41 -6.81
C GLN A 138 15.69 7.74 -7.18
N VAL A 139 14.37 7.89 -6.98
CA VAL A 139 13.65 9.15 -7.15
C VAL A 139 14.17 10.22 -6.17
N GLU A 140 14.31 9.89 -4.90
CA GLU A 140 14.85 10.79 -3.87
C GLU A 140 16.26 11.29 -4.23
N THR A 141 17.12 10.39 -4.70
CA THR A 141 18.49 10.71 -5.12
C THR A 141 18.52 11.58 -6.37
N TRP A 142 17.59 11.38 -7.30
CA TRP A 142 17.48 12.21 -8.51
C TRP A 142 17.05 13.64 -8.19
N ILE A 143 16.11 13.82 -7.25
CA ILE A 143 15.60 15.15 -6.88
C ILE A 143 16.57 15.91 -5.97
N TYR A 144 17.15 15.24 -4.97
CA TYR A 144 17.93 15.90 -3.90
C TYR A 144 19.43 15.58 -3.89
N GLY A 145 19.87 14.68 -4.78
CA GLY A 145 21.23 14.15 -4.75
C GLY A 145 21.42 13.03 -3.71
N PRO A 146 22.61 12.39 -3.69
CA PRO A 146 22.89 11.26 -2.82
C PRO A 146 22.99 11.67 -1.34
N LYS A 147 22.31 10.93 -0.47
CA LYS A 147 22.39 11.12 0.99
C LYS A 147 23.59 10.35 1.55
N LYS A 148 24.41 10.98 2.41
CA LYS A 148 25.59 10.37 3.06
C LYS A 148 25.40 10.31 4.58
N GLY A 149 25.95 9.27 5.20
CA GLY A 149 25.95 9.12 6.66
C GLY A 149 24.60 8.76 7.29
N ILE A 150 23.61 8.37 6.49
CA ILE A 150 22.32 7.89 6.98
C ILE A 150 22.41 6.38 7.21
N ALA A 151 22.22 5.96 8.46
CA ALA A 151 22.12 4.54 8.79
C ALA A 151 20.79 3.96 8.29
N ASN A 152 20.83 2.69 7.86
CA ASN A 152 19.64 1.92 7.47
C ASN A 152 18.80 2.56 6.37
N LEU A 153 19.43 3.28 5.42
CA LEU A 153 18.74 3.91 4.30
C LEU A 153 17.98 2.88 3.45
N ASP A 154 18.52 1.68 3.35
CA ASP A 154 18.02 0.52 2.60
C ASP A 154 17.05 -0.37 3.39
N SER A 155 16.67 0.06 4.60
CA SER A 155 15.77 -0.68 5.48
C SER A 155 14.37 -0.08 5.48
N TYR A 156 13.37 -0.95 5.64
CA TYR A 156 11.97 -0.56 5.78
C TYR A 156 11.28 -1.37 6.88
N TRP A 157 10.49 -0.67 7.68
CA TRP A 157 9.69 -1.22 8.75
C TRP A 157 8.21 -0.89 8.51
N GLN A 158 7.35 -1.89 8.59
CA GLN A 158 5.92 -1.72 8.45
C GLN A 158 5.21 -2.45 9.60
N ASN A 159 4.61 -1.69 10.52
CA ASN A 159 3.76 -2.26 11.56
C ASN A 159 2.53 -2.91 10.90
N GLU A 160 2.24 -4.16 11.25
CA GLU A 160 1.08 -4.93 10.78
C GLU A 160 0.09 -5.24 11.91
N TYR A 161 0.45 -4.95 13.16
CA TYR A 161 -0.38 -5.18 14.34
C TYR A 161 0.08 -4.26 15.47
N HIS A 162 -0.87 -3.59 16.10
CA HIS A 162 -0.69 -2.94 17.38
C HIS A 162 -1.84 -3.31 18.34
N VAL A 163 -1.52 -3.56 19.61
CA VAL A 163 -2.52 -3.99 20.62
C VAL A 163 -3.63 -2.96 20.87
N GLU A 164 -3.38 -1.69 20.56
CA GLU A 164 -4.36 -0.60 20.67
C GLU A 164 -5.28 -0.46 19.44
N ASP A 165 -5.03 -1.21 18.37
CA ASP A 165 -5.87 -1.17 17.18
C ASP A 165 -7.28 -1.69 17.48
N LYS A 166 -8.29 -0.88 17.14
CA LYS A 166 -9.71 -1.20 17.36
C LYS A 166 -10.39 -1.81 16.15
N SER A 167 -9.81 -1.63 14.96
CA SER A 167 -10.36 -2.10 13.69
C SER A 167 -9.25 -2.15 12.62
N PRO A 168 -9.20 -3.20 11.79
CA PRO A 168 -10.04 -4.41 11.86
C PRO A 168 -9.76 -5.22 13.14
N PRO A 169 -10.66 -6.14 13.54
CA PRO A 169 -10.36 -7.07 14.62
C PRO A 169 -9.04 -7.82 14.38
N ALA A 170 -8.32 -8.11 15.45
CA ALA A 170 -7.07 -8.87 15.36
C ALA A 170 -7.34 -10.28 14.79
N ASP A 171 -6.41 -10.76 13.97
CA ASP A 171 -6.42 -12.11 13.42
C ASP A 171 -5.85 -13.09 14.46
N ASP A 172 -6.69 -13.97 14.99
CA ASP A 172 -6.33 -14.94 16.04
C ASP A 172 -5.13 -15.83 15.66
N SER A 173 -5.01 -16.21 14.38
CA SER A 173 -3.90 -17.02 13.87
C SER A 173 -2.60 -16.22 13.91
N ARG A 174 -2.64 -14.94 13.52
CA ARG A 174 -1.49 -14.03 13.64
C ARG A 174 -1.09 -13.83 15.09
N ILE A 175 -2.03 -13.52 15.99
CA ILE A 175 -1.74 -13.32 17.41
C ILE A 175 -1.11 -14.58 18.02
N SER A 176 -1.71 -15.75 17.79
CA SER A 176 -1.18 -17.02 18.29
C SER A 176 0.28 -17.25 17.88
N MET A 177 0.61 -16.93 16.61
CA MET A 177 1.99 -17.03 16.10
C MET A 177 2.91 -15.97 16.69
N TYR A 178 2.48 -14.71 16.80
CA TYR A 178 3.29 -13.65 17.41
C TYR A 178 3.62 -13.95 18.86
N GLU A 179 2.67 -14.45 19.65
CA GLU A 179 2.97 -14.85 21.02
C GLU A 179 3.93 -16.04 21.08
N SER A 180 3.81 -16.99 20.14
CA SER A 180 4.74 -18.12 20.02
C SER A 180 6.16 -17.64 19.70
N PHE A 181 6.30 -16.66 18.80
CA PHE A 181 7.56 -16.01 18.47
C PHE A 181 8.18 -15.28 19.66
N ALA A 182 7.38 -14.54 20.42
CA ALA A 182 7.83 -13.89 21.66
C ALA A 182 8.35 -14.91 22.69
N ARG A 183 7.61 -16.01 22.90
CA ARG A 183 8.04 -17.11 23.80
C ARG A 183 9.33 -17.78 23.30
N LEU A 184 9.49 -17.95 21.99
CA LEU A 184 10.72 -18.49 21.40
C LEU A 184 11.93 -17.57 21.64
N GLY A 185 11.77 -16.27 21.45
CA GLY A 185 12.79 -15.25 21.75
C GLY A 185 13.20 -15.28 23.22
N LEU A 186 12.23 -15.31 24.14
CA LEU A 186 12.50 -15.47 25.57
C LEU A 186 13.27 -16.75 25.90
N LYS A 187 12.90 -17.88 25.30
CA LYS A 187 13.59 -19.16 25.50
C LYS A 187 15.05 -19.08 25.04
N GLN A 188 15.32 -18.45 23.91
CA GLN A 188 16.69 -18.25 23.41
C GLN A 188 17.50 -17.32 24.33
N LEU A 189 16.89 -16.23 24.79
CA LEU A 189 17.54 -15.30 25.71
C LEU A 189 17.86 -15.98 27.06
N GLN A 190 16.95 -16.77 27.60
CA GLN A 190 17.17 -17.56 28.82
C GLN A 190 18.27 -18.62 28.66
N ALA A 191 18.38 -19.23 27.47
CA ALA A 191 19.45 -20.17 27.18
C ALA A 191 20.82 -19.47 27.08
N ALA A 192 20.87 -18.27 26.50
CA ALA A 192 22.09 -17.46 26.40
C ALA A 192 22.48 -16.81 27.74
N GLN A 193 21.49 -16.44 28.56
CA GLN A 193 21.66 -15.74 29.83
C GLN A 193 20.89 -16.50 30.93
N LYS A 194 21.54 -17.48 31.56
CA LYS A 194 20.92 -18.37 32.57
C LYS A 194 20.27 -17.62 33.75
N ASN A 195 20.75 -16.42 34.08
CA ASN A 195 20.22 -15.57 35.14
C ASN A 195 19.02 -14.73 34.70
N CYS A 196 18.73 -14.65 33.40
CA CYS A 196 17.66 -13.84 32.83
C CYS A 196 16.36 -14.66 32.73
N LYS A 197 15.82 -15.11 33.86
CA LYS A 197 14.50 -15.79 33.86
C LYS A 197 13.44 -14.75 33.54
N MET A 198 12.57 -15.00 32.55
CA MET A 198 11.51 -14.07 32.19
C MET A 198 10.23 -14.82 31.85
N ARG A 199 9.09 -14.20 32.15
CA ARG A 199 7.76 -14.73 31.83
C ARG A 199 7.08 -13.81 30.81
N PHE A 200 6.66 -14.39 29.69
CA PHE A 200 5.84 -13.69 28.69
C PHE A 200 4.54 -13.15 29.31
N LEU A 201 4.10 -11.97 28.88
CA LEU A 201 2.81 -11.39 29.25
C LEU A 201 1.86 -11.29 28.06
N HIS A 202 2.16 -10.42 27.10
CA HIS A 202 1.39 -10.24 25.86
C HIS A 202 2.23 -9.55 24.79
N VAL A 203 1.86 -9.74 23.52
CA VAL A 203 2.43 -9.00 22.38
C VAL A 203 1.87 -7.58 22.37
N VAL A 204 2.71 -6.62 22.02
CA VAL A 204 2.35 -5.20 21.86
C VAL A 204 2.27 -4.86 20.38
N GLU A 205 3.29 -5.26 19.60
CA GLU A 205 3.38 -4.95 18.17
C GLU A 205 3.99 -6.10 17.36
N ALA A 206 3.64 -6.16 16.07
CA ALA A 206 4.35 -6.95 15.09
C ALA A 206 4.67 -6.09 13.85
N THR A 207 5.95 -6.08 13.46
CA THR A 207 6.46 -5.24 12.39
C THR A 207 7.20 -6.08 11.34
N LEU A 208 6.84 -5.93 10.06
CA LEU A 208 7.62 -6.46 8.96
C LEU A 208 8.93 -5.68 8.85
N TYR A 209 10.03 -6.40 8.67
CA TYR A 209 11.34 -5.81 8.48
C TYR A 209 11.96 -6.25 7.15
N ASN A 210 12.23 -5.27 6.29
CA ASN A 210 12.89 -5.45 5.00
C ASN A 210 14.23 -4.73 4.98
N VAL A 211 15.19 -5.28 4.25
CA VAL A 211 16.48 -4.64 3.95
C VAL A 211 16.84 -4.95 2.50
N ASN A 212 17.14 -3.93 1.70
CA ASN A 212 17.38 -4.03 0.25
C ASN A 212 16.24 -4.77 -0.47
N ASP A 213 14.98 -4.37 -0.25
CA ASP A 213 13.79 -5.01 -0.81
C ASP A 213 13.61 -6.50 -0.47
N VAL A 214 14.37 -7.02 0.51
CA VAL A 214 14.28 -8.42 0.95
C VAL A 214 13.69 -8.49 2.35
N PHE A 215 12.61 -9.24 2.49
CA PHE A 215 12.01 -9.57 3.79
C PHE A 215 13.01 -10.30 4.70
N LYS A 216 13.37 -9.68 5.83
CA LYS A 216 14.30 -10.20 6.84
C LYS A 216 13.60 -10.85 8.03
N GLY A 217 12.29 -10.71 8.14
CA GLY A 217 11.50 -11.33 9.20
C GLY A 217 10.52 -10.37 9.86
N LEU A 218 9.96 -10.84 10.96
CA LEU A 218 9.08 -10.07 11.83
C LEU A 218 9.86 -9.59 13.05
N LEU A 219 9.62 -8.35 13.46
CA LEU A 219 9.99 -7.84 14.78
C LEU A 219 8.77 -7.91 15.67
N ILE A 220 8.85 -8.69 16.75
CA ILE A 220 7.77 -8.88 17.70
C ILE A 220 8.12 -8.13 18.97
N LEU A 221 7.42 -7.04 19.24
CA LEU A 221 7.53 -6.28 20.48
C LEU A 221 6.53 -6.83 21.49
N TYR A 222 6.99 -7.17 22.69
CA TYR A 222 6.13 -7.77 23.71
C TYR A 222 6.54 -7.36 25.12
N LYS A 223 5.58 -7.46 26.05
CA LYS A 223 5.84 -7.28 27.47
C LYS A 223 6.20 -8.62 28.12
N ALA A 224 7.18 -8.57 29.00
CA ALA A 224 7.58 -9.70 29.83
C ALA A 224 7.76 -9.24 31.29
N HIS A 225 7.67 -10.18 32.21
CA HIS A 225 7.98 -9.97 33.62
C HIS A 225 9.34 -10.62 33.95
N ALA A 226 10.25 -9.83 34.52
CA ALA A 226 11.52 -10.29 35.04
C ALA A 226 11.46 -10.38 36.57
N PRO A 227 12.04 -11.41 37.20
CA PRO A 227 12.19 -11.48 38.65
C PRO A 227 12.85 -10.21 39.18
N GLN A 228 12.40 -9.75 40.34
CA GLN A 228 12.94 -8.56 41.03
C GLN A 228 12.71 -7.23 40.28
N VAL A 229 11.95 -7.22 39.19
CA VAL A 229 11.51 -6.01 38.51
C VAL A 229 9.99 -5.89 38.67
N GLU A 230 9.54 -4.83 39.36
CA GLU A 230 8.11 -4.62 39.65
C GLU A 230 7.30 -4.36 38.36
N LYS A 231 7.85 -3.53 37.47
CA LYS A 231 7.20 -3.17 36.21
C LYS A 231 7.51 -4.17 35.10
N PRO A 232 6.57 -4.43 34.18
CA PRO A 232 6.86 -5.18 32.96
C PRO A 232 8.00 -4.55 32.17
N VAL A 233 8.91 -5.39 31.67
CA VAL A 233 9.95 -4.99 30.72
C VAL A 233 9.41 -5.16 29.30
N ILE A 234 9.91 -4.34 28.37
CA ILE A 234 9.59 -4.42 26.95
C ILE A 234 10.79 -5.06 26.25
N LEU A 235 10.51 -6.06 25.42
CA LEU A 235 11.51 -6.77 24.64
C LEU A 235 11.04 -6.85 23.19
N GLU A 236 12.01 -6.86 22.28
CA GLU A 236 11.77 -7.10 20.87
C GLU A 236 12.55 -8.34 20.43
N THR A 237 11.90 -9.20 19.66
CA THR A 237 12.53 -10.37 19.04
C THR A 237 12.37 -10.30 17.54
N GLN A 238 13.49 -10.39 16.82
CA GLN A 238 13.48 -10.63 15.38
C GLN A 238 13.30 -12.13 15.11
N VAL A 239 12.28 -12.49 14.35
CA VAL A 239 12.04 -13.86 13.89
C VAL A 239 12.11 -13.92 12.37
N ARG A 240 12.96 -14.82 11.86
CA ARG A 240 13.13 -15.05 10.43
C ARG A 240 12.62 -16.45 10.05
N PRO A 241 11.77 -16.59 9.02
CA PRO A 241 11.35 -17.90 8.54
C PRO A 241 12.54 -18.67 7.94
N ILE A 242 12.57 -19.98 8.19
CA ILE A 242 13.52 -20.90 7.54
C ILE A 242 12.93 -21.31 6.19
N GLN A 243 13.70 -21.15 5.12
CA GLN A 243 13.27 -21.57 3.79
C GLN A 243 13.67 -23.03 3.54
N HIS A 244 12.65 -23.87 3.30
CA HIS A 244 12.83 -25.25 2.87
C HIS A 244 12.46 -25.36 1.38
N TYR A 245 13.40 -24.99 0.50
CA TYR A 245 13.26 -25.15 -0.95
C TYR A 245 14.47 -25.88 -1.53
N VAL A 246 14.22 -26.97 -2.25
CA VAL A 246 15.26 -27.79 -2.90
C VAL A 246 14.76 -28.20 -4.29
N VAL A 247 15.59 -27.98 -5.31
CA VAL A 247 15.37 -28.53 -6.66
C VAL A 247 16.17 -29.81 -6.80
N TYR A 248 15.49 -30.96 -6.78
CA TYR A 248 16.15 -32.27 -6.82
C TYR A 248 16.76 -32.64 -8.18
N LYS A 249 16.15 -32.18 -9.29
CA LYS A 249 16.64 -32.41 -10.67
C LYS A 249 16.31 -31.19 -11.53
N SER A 250 17.32 -30.52 -12.07
CA SER A 250 17.19 -29.33 -12.94
C SER A 250 17.19 -29.68 -14.43
N ILE A 251 16.64 -30.84 -14.80
CA ILE A 251 16.66 -31.34 -16.19
C ILE A 251 15.27 -31.21 -16.81
N GLY A 252 15.19 -30.68 -18.03
CA GLY A 252 13.93 -30.52 -18.75
C GLY A 252 13.06 -29.41 -18.14
N PRO A 253 11.72 -29.57 -18.04
CA PRO A 253 10.82 -28.52 -17.55
C PRO A 253 11.15 -27.98 -16.15
N THR A 254 11.71 -28.80 -15.27
CA THR A 254 12.10 -28.40 -13.91
C THR A 254 13.29 -27.43 -13.90
N GLY A 255 14.12 -27.41 -14.95
CA GLY A 255 15.19 -26.42 -15.12
C GLY A 255 14.68 -24.98 -15.30
N ARG A 256 13.38 -24.78 -15.62
CA ARG A 256 12.76 -23.46 -15.73
C ARG A 256 12.21 -22.92 -14.40
N LEU A 257 12.13 -23.75 -13.37
CA LEU A 257 11.61 -23.37 -12.06
C LEU A 257 12.63 -22.49 -11.34
N LYS A 258 12.26 -21.25 -11.03
CA LYS A 258 13.13 -20.29 -10.31
C LYS A 258 12.94 -20.31 -8.80
N PHE A 259 11.69 -20.43 -8.35
CA PHE A 259 11.33 -20.51 -6.93
C PHE A 259 9.95 -21.14 -6.77
N LEU A 260 9.64 -21.60 -5.56
CA LEU A 260 8.31 -22.06 -5.17
C LEU A 260 8.00 -21.50 -3.77
N GLN A 261 6.80 -20.97 -3.61
CA GLN A 261 6.32 -20.40 -2.35
C GLN A 261 4.84 -20.72 -2.16
N VAL A 262 4.47 -20.94 -0.90
CA VAL A 262 3.07 -21.12 -0.45
C VAL A 262 2.71 -19.94 0.45
N GLY A 263 1.49 -19.42 0.33
CA GLY A 263 0.99 -18.29 1.11
C GLY A 263 -0.48 -17.98 0.82
N SER A 264 -1.00 -16.94 1.49
CA SER A 264 -2.35 -16.38 1.29
C SER A 264 -2.27 -14.96 0.71
N ASP A 265 -3.42 -14.42 0.30
CA ASP A 265 -3.56 -13.02 -0.14
C ASP A 265 -2.65 -12.66 -1.32
N TYR A 266 -2.69 -13.51 -2.35
CA TYR A 266 -1.89 -13.29 -3.57
C TYR A 266 -2.39 -12.07 -4.34
N ASP A 267 -1.56 -11.03 -4.39
CA ASP A 267 -1.77 -9.85 -5.20
C ASP A 267 -1.41 -10.16 -6.67
N LEU A 268 -2.44 -10.33 -7.51
CA LEU A 268 -2.27 -10.59 -8.93
C LEU A 268 -1.58 -9.46 -9.69
N LYS A 269 -1.68 -8.21 -9.21
CA LYS A 269 -1.13 -7.02 -9.86
C LYS A 269 0.37 -6.91 -9.60
N GLU A 270 0.78 -7.09 -8.35
CA GLU A 270 2.20 -7.02 -7.96
C GLU A 270 2.92 -8.38 -7.96
N GLN A 271 2.17 -9.47 -8.10
CA GLN A 271 2.64 -10.86 -8.19
C GLN A 271 3.37 -11.33 -6.92
N VAL A 272 2.84 -10.96 -5.76
CA VAL A 272 3.37 -11.30 -4.43
C VAL A 272 2.25 -11.73 -3.48
N PHE A 273 2.58 -12.53 -2.46
CA PHE A 273 1.66 -12.76 -1.34
C PHE A 273 1.71 -11.55 -0.38
N ARG A 274 0.56 -10.94 -0.09
CA ARG A 274 0.45 -9.81 0.85
C ARG A 274 0.54 -10.28 2.31
N ASN A 275 0.34 -11.56 2.58
CA ASN A 275 0.73 -12.18 3.85
C ASN A 275 2.25 -12.40 3.89
N PHE A 276 3.02 -11.32 4.08
CA PHE A 276 4.48 -11.34 4.10
C PHE A 276 5.05 -12.15 5.27
N GLY A 277 4.35 -12.13 6.42
CA GLY A 277 4.68 -12.95 7.59
C GLY A 277 4.54 -14.46 7.36
N ARG A 278 3.86 -14.88 6.29
CA ARG A 278 3.61 -16.29 5.91
C ARG A 278 2.94 -17.09 7.03
N ILE A 279 2.07 -16.44 7.78
CA ILE A 279 1.31 -17.05 8.88
C ILE A 279 0.01 -17.62 8.32
N LEU A 280 -0.23 -18.90 8.57
CA LEU A 280 -1.46 -19.60 8.20
C LEU A 280 -2.04 -20.25 9.46
N GLY A 281 -3.37 -20.29 9.56
CA GLY A 281 -4.13 -20.89 10.66
C GLY A 281 -5.09 -21.97 10.17
#